data_AF-A0A924E431-F1
#
_entry.id   AF-A0A924E431-F1
#
_cell.length_a   1.000
_cell.length_b   1.000
_cell.length_c   1.000
_cell.angle_alpha   90.00
_cell.angle_beta   90.00
_cell.angle_gamma   90.00
#
_symmetry.space_group_name_H-M   'P 1'
#
loop_
_entity.id
_entity.type
_entity.pdbx_description
1 polymer ?
#
loop_
_entity_poly.entity_id
_entity_poly.type
_entity_poly.pdbx_seq_one_letter_code
_entity_poly.pdbx_strand_id
1 'polypeptide(L)' 'MDNAVGDCMKLTQSGIIELAEGAEVILVTDGITGDRAPDLLHESDIQKVLTESSSAQAAAENLVQAARKIDDRTATVFRR' A
#
# COMPACT_ATOMS: atom_id res chain seq x y z
N MET A 1 -11.66 -36.38 5.30
CA MET A 1 -12.15 -35.07 5.79
C MET A 1 -11.51 -34.06 4.88
N ASP A 2 -12.21 -33.71 3.81
CA ASP A 2 -11.68 -32.85 2.75
C ASP A 2 -11.77 -31.41 3.23
N ASN A 3 -10.61 -30.83 3.52
CA ASN A 3 -10.50 -29.40 3.79
C ASN A 3 -10.81 -28.68 2.48
N ALA A 4 -12.00 -28.10 2.40
CA ALA A 4 -12.36 -27.15 1.36
C ALA A 4 -11.36 -25.98 1.43
N VAL A 5 -10.37 -26.02 0.54
CA VAL A 5 -9.54 -24.87 0.21
C VAL A 5 -10.52 -23.84 -0.35
N GLY A 6 -10.75 -22.77 0.42
CA GLY A 6 -11.66 -21.71 0.01
C GLY A 6 -11.28 -21.21 -1.38
N ASP A 7 -12.26 -21.14 -2.27
CA ASP A 7 -12.07 -20.64 -3.64
C ASP A 7 -11.42 -19.26 -3.58
N CYS A 8 -10.22 -19.14 -4.15
CA CYS A 8 -9.54 -17.87 -4.30
C CYS A 8 -10.31 -17.04 -5.33
N MET A 9 -11.16 -16.14 -4.87
CA MET A 9 -11.89 -15.22 -5.73
C MET A 9 -10.90 -14.29 -6.43
N LYS A 10 -10.78 -14.42 -7.75
CA LYS A 10 -9.93 -13.55 -8.57
C LYS A 10 -10.77 -12.40 -9.12
N LEU A 11 -10.42 -11.18 -8.75
CA LEU A 11 -10.93 -9.97 -9.35
C LEU A 11 -9.86 -9.38 -10.27
N THR A 12 -10.27 -8.85 -11.42
CA THR A 12 -9.38 -8.09 -12.30
C THR A 12 -10.08 -6.80 -12.69
N GLN A 13 -9.39 -5.68 -12.47
CA GLN A 13 -9.81 -4.35 -12.90
C GLN A 13 -8.72 -3.77 -13.79
N SER A 14 -9.12 -3.18 -14.91
CA SER A 14 -8.21 -2.51 -15.84
C SER A 14 -8.65 -1.06 -16.05
N GLY A 15 -7.68 -0.18 -16.25
CA GLY A 15 -7.89 1.24 -16.45
C GLY A 15 -6.59 1.95 -16.79
N ILE A 16 -6.71 3.17 -17.29
CA ILE A 16 -5.57 4.05 -17.55
C ILE A 16 -5.70 5.24 -16.61
N ILE A 17 -4.62 5.56 -15.90
CA ILE A 17 -4.51 6.74 -15.05
C ILE A 17 -3.41 7.62 -15.65
N GLU A 18 -3.75 8.85 -16.01
CA GLU A 18 -2.79 9.85 -16.45
C GLU A 18 -2.15 10.51 -15.24
N LEU A 19 -0.82 10.61 -15.23
CA LEU A 19 -0.04 11.14 -14.13
C LEU A 19 0.58 12.48 -14.51
N ALA A 20 0.49 13.45 -13.62
CA ALA A 20 1.20 14.71 -13.75
C ALA A 20 2.72 14.50 -13.63
N GLU A 21 3.51 15.44 -14.15
CA GLU A 21 4.94 15.46 -13.92
C GLU A 21 5.25 15.55 -12.41
N GLY A 22 6.19 14.73 -11.94
CA GLY A 22 6.52 14.62 -10.51
C GLY A 22 5.51 13.85 -9.65
N ALA A 23 4.45 13.29 -10.24
CA ALA A 23 3.54 12.42 -9.50
C ALA A 23 4.20 11.09 -9.11
N GLU A 24 3.88 10.61 -7.92
CA GLU A 24 4.34 9.31 -7.40
C GLU A 24 3.19 8.29 -7.48
N VAL A 25 3.54 7.03 -7.78
CA VAL A 25 2.57 5.92 -7.73
C VAL A 25 2.98 4.98 -6.61
N ILE A 26 2.00 4.64 -5.76
CA ILE A 26 2.16 3.63 -4.72
C ILE A 26 1.16 2.50 -4.92
N LEU A 27 1.65 1.27 -4.80
CA LEU A 27 0.82 0.07 -4.73
C LEU A 27 1.09 -0.61 -3.39
N VAL A 28 0.04 -0.80 -2.60
CA VAL A 28 0.14 -1.32 -1.23
C VAL A 28 -0.93 -2.36 -0.96
N THR A 29 -0.63 -3.30 -0.06
CA THR A 29 -1.65 -4.18 0.52
C THR A 29 -2.44 -3.46 1.61
N ASP A 30 -3.61 -4.00 1.94
CA ASP A 30 -4.42 -3.58 3.10
C ASP A 30 -3.67 -3.76 4.43
N GLY A 31 -2.68 -4.66 4.47
CA GLY A 31 -1.70 -4.75 5.56
C GLY A 31 -0.97 -3.43 5.85
N ILE A 32 -0.87 -2.51 4.88
CA ILE A 32 -0.31 -1.15 5.07
C ILE A 32 -1.39 -0.16 5.49
N THR A 33 -2.52 -0.12 4.76
CA THR A 33 -3.54 0.92 4.97
C THR A 33 -4.43 0.65 6.18
N GLY A 34 -4.54 -0.60 6.61
CA GLY A 34 -5.51 -1.05 7.60
C GLY A 34 -6.94 -1.10 7.05
N ASP A 35 -7.81 -1.82 7.76
CA ASP A 35 -9.24 -1.93 7.37
C ASP A 35 -10.11 -0.89 8.09
N ARG A 36 -9.78 -0.61 9.37
CA ARG A 36 -10.58 0.22 10.29
C ARG A 36 -9.69 0.82 11.38
N ALA A 37 -10.19 1.83 12.07
CA ALA A 37 -9.56 2.33 13.28
C ALA A 37 -9.44 1.20 14.34
N PRO A 38 -8.33 1.13 15.12
CA PRO A 38 -7.23 2.10 15.18
C PRO A 38 -6.10 1.89 14.15
N ASP A 39 -6.19 0.84 13.34
CA ASP A 39 -5.12 0.40 12.44
C ASP A 39 -5.08 1.15 11.10
N LEU A 40 -6.13 1.93 10.81
CA LEU A 40 -6.25 2.74 9.61
C LEU A 40 -5.10 3.76 9.55
N LEU A 41 -4.34 3.71 8.46
CA LEU A 41 -3.34 4.70 8.08
C LEU A 41 -4.00 5.73 7.16
N HIS A 42 -4.10 6.98 7.61
CA HIS A 42 -4.78 8.01 6.84
C HIS A 42 -3.92 8.49 5.66
N GLU A 43 -4.58 9.05 4.65
CA GLU A 43 -3.91 9.63 3.48
C GLU A 43 -2.84 10.66 3.87
N SER A 44 -3.10 11.47 4.89
CA SER A 44 -2.13 12.44 5.42
C SER A 44 -0.88 11.79 6.00
N ASP A 45 -1.02 10.62 6.63
CA ASP A 45 0.12 9.88 7.19
C ASP A 45 0.96 9.29 6.05
N ILE A 46 0.31 8.74 5.03
CA ILE A 46 0.95 8.23 3.81
C ILE A 46 1.71 9.38 3.12
N GLN A 47 1.06 10.53 2.92
CA GLN A 47 1.67 11.67 2.24
C GLN A 47 2.86 12.22 3.02
N LYS A 48 2.78 12.23 4.36
CA LYS A 48 3.91 12.60 5.22
C LYS A 48 5.09 11.64 5.02
N VAL A 49 4.84 10.33 5.08
CA VAL A 49 5.86 9.29 4.86
C VAL A 49 6.53 9.47 3.49
N LEU A 50 5.77 9.70 2.44
CA LEU A 50 6.30 9.94 1.10
C LEU A 50 7.15 11.21 1.06
N THR A 51 6.64 12.33 1.59
CA THR A 51 7.33 13.62 1.55
C THR A 51 8.64 13.62 2.33
N GLU A 52 8.69 12.90 3.46
CA GLU A 52 9.88 12.79 4.32
C GLU A 52 10.91 11.76 3.80
N SER A 53 10.54 10.93 2.83
CA SER A 53 11.42 9.90 2.29
C SER A 53 12.27 10.44 1.14
N SER A 54 13.58 10.20 1.21
CA SER A 54 14.56 10.70 0.22
C SER A 54 14.63 9.89 -1.08
N SER A 55 14.07 8.69 -1.11
CA SER A 55 14.06 7.81 -2.28
C SER A 55 12.82 6.93 -2.31
N ALA A 56 12.53 6.32 -3.47
CA ALA A 56 11.42 5.37 -3.61
C ALA A 56 11.58 4.15 -2.69
N GLN A 57 12.82 3.65 -2.53
CA GLN A 57 13.11 2.55 -1.62
C GLN A 57 12.85 2.94 -0.16
N ALA A 58 13.37 4.10 0.26
CA ALA A 58 13.14 4.59 1.63
C ALA A 58 11.64 4.80 1.90
N ALA A 59 10.89 5.31 0.91
CA ALA A 59 9.45 5.45 1.00
C ALA A 59 8.74 4.11 1.21
N ALA A 60 9.11 3.07 0.44
CA ALA A 60 8.54 1.74 0.57
C ALA A 60 8.82 1.14 1.97
N GLU A 61 10.06 1.25 2.45
CA GLU A 61 10.46 0.78 3.78
C GLU A 61 9.71 1.53 4.90
N ASN A 62 9.62 2.86 4.79
CA ASN A 62 8.93 3.69 5.77
C ASN A 62 7.41 3.42 5.79
N LEU A 63 6.78 3.12 4.65
CA LEU A 63 5.37 2.71 4.59
C LEU A 63 5.14 1.39 5.35
N VAL A 64 6.02 0.42 5.18
CA VAL A 64 5.95 -0.87 5.90
C VAL A 64 6.13 -0.68 7.41
N GLN A 65 6.98 0.25 7.83
CA GLN A 65 7.20 0.58 9.24
C GLN A 65 6.03 1.37 9.86
N ALA A 66 5.39 2.25 9.08
CA ALA A 66 4.24 3.04 9.53
C ALA A 66 2.94 2.22 9.68
N ALA A 67 2.86 1.07 9.02
CA ALA A 67 1.71 0.17 9.06
C ALA A 67 1.41 -0.33 10.47
N ARG A 68 0.15 -0.22 10.88
CA ARG A 68 -0.33 -0.60 12.23
C ARG A 68 -0.96 -1.99 12.28
N LYS A 69 -1.57 -2.43 11.17
CA LYS A 69 -2.21 -3.75 11.06
C LYS A 69 -1.16 -4.86 11.17
N ILE A 70 -1.45 -5.90 11.94
CA ILE A 70 -0.61 -7.10 12.06
C ILE A 70 -1.02 -8.07 10.95
N ASP A 71 -0.41 -7.90 9.78
CA ASP A 71 -0.69 -8.66 8.55
C ASP A 71 0.54 -8.62 7.61
N ASP A 72 0.45 -9.27 6.46
CA ASP A 72 1.45 -9.20 5.41
C ASP A 72 1.47 -7.79 4.79
N ARG A 73 2.63 -7.14 4.90
CA ARG A 73 2.86 -5.75 4.50
C ARG A 73 3.68 -5.71 3.23
N THR A 74 3.08 -5.24 2.14
CA THR A 74 3.80 -5.05 0.89
C THR A 74 3.57 -3.63 0.38
N ALA A 75 4.65 -2.96 -0.02
CA ALA A 75 4.61 -1.65 -0.64
C ALA A 75 5.53 -1.64 -1.86
N THR A 76 5.05 -1.08 -2.97
CA THR A 76 5.83 -0.78 -4.16
C THR A 76 5.66 0.69 -4.49
N VAL A 77 6.76 1.42 -4.62
CA VAL A 77 6.77 2.86 -4.86
C VAL A 77 7.49 3.16 -6.17
N PHE A 78 6.83 3.92 -7.04
CA PHE A 78 7.39 4.42 -8.29
C PHE A 78 7.52 5.94 -8.20
N ARG A 79 8.75 6.44 -8.31
CA ARG A 79 9.07 7.87 -8.42
C ARG A 79 9.72 8.13 -9.76
N ARG A 80 9.39 9.27 -10.36
CA ARG A 80 9.93 9.73 -11.64
C ARG A 80 10.74 11.00 -11.46
#